data_AF-A0A0L6VSY3-F1
#
_entry.id   AF-A0A0L6VSY3-F1
#
_cell.length_a   1.000
_cell.length_b   1.000
_cell.length_c   1.000
_cell.angle_alpha   90.00
_cell.angle_beta   90.00
_cell.angle_gamma   90.00
#
_symmetry.space_group_name_H-M   'P 1'
#
loop_
_entity.id
_entity.type
_entity.pdbx_description
1 polymer ?
#
loop_
_entity_poly.entity_id
_entity_poly.type
_entity_poly.pdbx_seq_one_letter_code
_entity_poly.pdbx_strand_id
1 'polypeptide(L)'
;MLPSPPDLYDEDSEVKSGSDEDQKFASKRTAITWGGTYRRVEALRKNLLSILTREVRSTFLEDAMNTWQALGPQKAQSVCYEMGSFGVEKPGYYGVQEYEVIYLTLSLMFMSPAALNETTRLAHPLSLDYFIRKVLVLETALSLIAEDLNTVSTDPLVYKTLEDSRVYGVAKFPDTASLI
;
A
#
# COMPACT_ATOMS: atom_id res chain seq x y z
N MET A 1 44.38 51.44 -18.83
CA MET A 1 43.10 50.79 -19.14
C MET A 1 42.98 49.62 -18.16
N LEU A 2 41.99 49.67 -17.26
CA LEU A 2 41.69 48.67 -16.21
C LEU A 2 41.18 47.34 -16.84
N PRO A 3 40.95 46.26 -16.06
CA PRO A 3 41.92 45.26 -15.60
C PRO A 3 41.48 43.82 -16.04
N SER A 4 42.22 42.78 -15.66
CA SER A 4 41.63 41.44 -15.49
C SER A 4 42.25 40.78 -14.26
N PRO A 5 41.45 40.51 -13.21
CA PRO A 5 41.85 39.88 -11.95
C PRO A 5 41.81 38.33 -12.06
N PRO A 6 42.20 37.59 -11.00
CA PRO A 6 42.90 36.30 -11.06
C PRO A 6 41.99 35.10 -11.35
N ASP A 7 42.54 34.07 -12.00
CA ASP A 7 41.93 32.75 -12.07
C ASP A 7 42.08 32.03 -10.71
N LEU A 8 41.17 32.37 -9.79
CA LEU A 8 40.68 31.47 -8.76
C LEU A 8 39.59 30.61 -9.41
N TYR A 9 39.86 29.32 -9.62
CA TYR A 9 38.80 28.32 -9.77
C TYR A 9 38.74 27.52 -8.47
N ASP A 10 38.00 28.07 -7.50
CA ASP A 10 37.23 27.26 -6.57
C ASP A 10 35.95 26.84 -7.31
N GLU A 11 35.87 25.57 -7.71
CA GLU A 11 34.57 24.91 -7.91
C GLU A 11 34.34 23.99 -6.72
N ASP A 12 33.70 24.59 -5.72
CA ASP A 12 32.95 23.89 -4.70
C ASP A 12 31.83 23.05 -5.35
N SER A 13 31.71 21.82 -4.85
CA SER A 13 30.46 21.21 -4.42
C SER A 13 29.45 20.60 -5.43
N GLU A 14 28.99 19.42 -5.02
CA GLU A 14 27.69 18.79 -5.28
C GLU A 14 27.42 18.13 -6.64
N VAL A 15 27.73 16.83 -6.69
CA VAL A 15 26.70 15.83 -7.00
C VAL A 15 26.78 14.69 -5.97
N LYS A 16 26.22 14.92 -4.78
CA LYS A 16 25.73 13.84 -3.91
C LYS A 16 24.20 13.86 -3.98
N SER A 17 23.61 13.04 -4.83
CA SER A 17 22.17 12.74 -4.74
C SER A 17 21.85 11.45 -5.48
N GLY A 18 22.27 10.32 -4.91
CA GLY A 18 21.91 9.02 -5.44
C GLY A 18 22.27 7.85 -4.53
N SER A 19 22.41 8.07 -3.23
CA SER A 19 22.84 7.02 -2.31
C SER A 19 22.05 7.00 -1.01
N ASP A 20 21.65 8.14 -0.44
CA ASP A 20 21.05 8.12 0.90
C ASP A 20 19.62 7.57 0.91
N GLU A 21 18.81 7.87 -0.11
CA GLU A 21 17.48 7.26 -0.26
C GLU A 21 17.62 5.75 -0.52
N ASP A 22 18.42 5.34 -1.50
CA ASP A 22 18.57 3.92 -1.88
C ASP A 22 19.19 3.07 -0.76
N GLN A 23 20.07 3.65 0.05
CA GLN A 23 20.74 3.01 1.18
C GLN A 23 19.84 3.00 2.42
N LYS A 24 18.92 3.97 2.58
CA LYS A 24 17.84 3.97 3.59
C LYS A 24 16.72 2.98 3.20
N PHE A 25 16.41 2.84 1.91
CA PHE A 25 15.52 1.80 1.39
C PHE A 25 16.17 0.41 1.47
N ALA A 26 17.48 0.29 1.22
CA ALA A 26 18.22 -0.96 1.41
C ALA A 26 18.34 -1.34 2.90
N SER A 27 18.56 -0.37 3.77
CA SER A 27 18.59 -0.56 5.23
C SER A 27 17.21 -0.94 5.78
N LYS A 28 16.12 -0.34 5.26
CA LYS A 28 14.74 -0.79 5.52
C LYS A 28 14.48 -2.19 4.99
N ARG A 29 15.01 -2.56 3.82
CA ARG A 29 14.92 -3.94 3.28
C ARG A 29 15.56 -4.98 4.19
N THR A 30 16.62 -4.63 4.91
CA THR A 30 17.33 -5.56 5.81
C THR A 30 16.69 -5.73 7.19
N ALA A 31 15.80 -4.83 7.61
CA ALA A 31 15.18 -4.88 8.95
C ALA A 31 13.83 -5.60 9.01
N ILE A 32 13.22 -5.95 7.87
CA ILE A 32 11.95 -6.68 7.83
C ILE A 32 12.24 -8.18 7.77
N THR A 33 12.67 -8.78 8.87
CA THR A 33 12.68 -10.26 8.99
C THR A 33 11.28 -10.76 9.37
N TRP A 34 10.33 -10.63 8.42
CA TRP A 34 8.95 -11.16 8.38
C TRP A 34 8.76 -12.13 7.20
N GLY A 35 9.72 -13.03 7.02
CA GLY A 35 10.00 -13.71 5.74
C GLY A 35 8.89 -14.58 5.15
N GLY A 36 7.85 -14.95 5.91
CA GLY A 36 6.71 -15.70 5.41
C GLY A 36 5.71 -14.82 4.65
N THR A 37 5.05 -13.89 5.36
CA THR A 37 4.04 -12.99 4.78
C THR A 37 4.64 -12.16 3.65
N TYR A 38 5.83 -11.58 3.84
CA TYR A 38 6.50 -10.79 2.80
C TYR A 38 6.65 -11.56 1.48
N ARG A 39 7.15 -12.80 1.54
CA ARG A 39 7.36 -13.63 0.33
C ARG A 39 6.05 -14.00 -0.35
N ARG A 40 5.00 -14.26 0.43
CA ARG A 40 3.66 -14.54 -0.09
C ARG A 40 3.09 -13.32 -0.79
N VAL A 41 3.18 -12.14 -0.16
CA VAL A 41 2.74 -10.87 -0.77
C VAL A 41 3.54 -10.57 -2.05
N GLU A 42 4.85 -10.80 -2.04
CA GLU A 42 5.68 -10.63 -3.23
C GLU A 42 5.31 -11.60 -4.36
N ALA A 43 4.96 -12.85 -4.04
CA ALA A 43 4.48 -13.83 -5.02
C ALA A 43 3.17 -13.39 -5.69
N LEU A 44 2.33 -12.61 -4.99
CA LEU A 44 1.07 -12.07 -5.52
C LEU A 44 1.26 -10.88 -6.46
N ARG A 45 2.50 -10.38 -6.67
CA ARG A 45 2.79 -9.21 -7.52
C ARG A 45 2.08 -9.21 -8.85
N LYS A 46 2.10 -10.34 -9.55
CA LYS A 46 1.51 -10.47 -10.89
C LYS A 46 0.00 -10.29 -10.85
N ASN A 47 -0.67 -10.92 -9.88
CA ASN A 47 -2.12 -10.82 -9.71
C ASN A 47 -2.53 -9.38 -9.37
N LEU A 48 -1.80 -8.74 -8.47
CA LEU A 48 -2.04 -7.34 -8.08
C LEU A 48 -1.81 -6.37 -9.26
N LEU A 49 -0.82 -6.65 -10.11
CA LEU A 49 -0.60 -5.88 -11.33
C LEU A 49 -1.74 -6.04 -12.35
N SER A 50 -2.31 -7.24 -12.47
CA SER A 50 -3.50 -7.48 -13.30
C SER A 50 -4.74 -6.71 -12.80
N ILE A 51 -4.85 -6.46 -11.49
CA ILE A 51 -5.89 -5.57 -10.94
C ILE A 51 -5.59 -4.11 -11.29
N LEU A 52 -4.34 -3.67 -11.13
CA LEU A 52 -3.91 -2.32 -11.46
C LEU A 52 -4.09 -1.98 -12.95
N THR A 53 -3.85 -2.95 -13.84
CA THR A 53 -4.05 -2.83 -15.29
C THR A 53 -5.50 -3.07 -15.73
N ARG A 54 -6.40 -3.37 -14.79
CA ARG A 54 -7.84 -3.64 -15.00
C ARG A 54 -8.14 -4.88 -15.85
N GLU A 55 -7.20 -5.82 -15.92
CA GLU A 55 -7.41 -7.13 -16.53
C GLU A 55 -8.31 -8.03 -15.67
N VAL A 56 -8.17 -7.89 -14.34
CA VAL A 56 -8.97 -8.64 -13.36
C VAL A 56 -9.96 -7.70 -12.69
N ARG A 57 -11.21 -8.14 -12.59
CA ARG A 57 -12.27 -7.41 -11.90
C ARG A 57 -12.06 -7.51 -10.39
N SER A 58 -12.09 -6.36 -9.71
CA SER A 58 -11.95 -6.25 -8.26
C SER A 58 -13.13 -5.48 -7.70
N THR A 59 -13.87 -6.07 -6.75
CA THR A 59 -15.00 -5.38 -6.09
C THR A 59 -14.50 -4.20 -5.27
N PHE A 60 -13.33 -4.33 -4.62
CA PHE A 60 -12.72 -3.25 -3.86
C PHE A 60 -12.29 -2.08 -4.76
N LEU A 61 -11.80 -2.37 -5.96
CA LEU A 61 -11.49 -1.34 -6.94
C LEU A 61 -12.74 -0.58 -7.37
N GLU A 62 -13.82 -1.30 -7.68
CA GLU A 62 -15.10 -0.70 -8.06
C GLU A 62 -15.64 0.18 -6.92
N ASP A 63 -15.63 -0.30 -5.68
CA ASP A 63 -16.08 0.46 -4.51
C ASP A 63 -15.21 1.71 -4.26
N ALA A 64 -13.89 1.58 -4.40
CA ALA A 64 -12.97 2.70 -4.28
C ALA A 64 -13.20 3.75 -5.36
N MET A 65 -13.43 3.33 -6.61
CA MET A 65 -13.73 4.24 -7.73
C MET A 65 -15.08 4.94 -7.54
N ASN A 66 -16.12 4.20 -7.13
CA ASN A 66 -17.45 4.75 -6.84
C ASN A 66 -17.38 5.79 -5.71
N THR A 67 -16.66 5.48 -4.63
CA THR A 67 -16.42 6.38 -3.51
C THR A 67 -15.70 7.65 -3.96
N TRP A 68 -14.63 7.50 -4.75
CA TRP A 68 -13.84 8.61 -5.24
C TRP A 68 -14.64 9.54 -6.15
N GLN A 69 -15.48 8.98 -7.01
CA GLN A 69 -16.39 9.74 -7.86
C GLN A 69 -17.49 10.45 -7.07
N ALA A 70 -18.08 9.79 -6.07
CA ALA A 70 -19.17 10.33 -5.28
C ALA A 70 -18.74 11.45 -4.33
N LEU A 71 -17.58 11.31 -3.68
CA LEU A 71 -17.10 12.25 -2.65
C LEU A 71 -16.10 13.27 -3.21
N GLY A 72 -15.43 12.95 -4.30
CA GLY A 72 -14.30 13.70 -4.83
C GLY A 72 -12.99 13.44 -4.07
N PRO A 73 -11.84 13.78 -4.67
CA PRO A 73 -10.50 13.43 -4.15
C PRO A 73 -10.23 13.91 -2.72
N GLN A 74 -10.67 15.13 -2.39
CA GLN A 74 -10.37 15.74 -1.09
C GLN A 74 -11.15 15.08 0.04
N LYS A 75 -12.42 14.76 -0.19
CA LYS A 75 -13.29 14.19 0.85
C LYS A 75 -13.04 12.69 1.02
N ALA A 76 -12.77 11.97 -0.07
CA ALA A 76 -12.40 10.55 -0.04
C ALA A 76 -11.11 10.27 0.76
N GLN A 77 -10.18 11.24 0.79
CA GLN A 77 -8.93 11.17 1.55
C GLN A 77 -8.99 11.92 2.90
N SER A 78 -10.17 12.40 3.31
CA SER A 78 -10.30 13.14 4.56
C SER A 78 -10.24 12.20 5.76
N VAL A 79 -9.61 12.65 6.86
CA VAL A 79 -9.53 11.90 8.13
C VAL A 79 -10.92 11.49 8.64
N CYS A 80 -11.94 12.34 8.42
CA CYS A 80 -13.32 12.05 8.78
C CYS A 80 -13.88 10.84 8.01
N TYR A 81 -13.61 10.75 6.70
CA TYR A 81 -14.00 9.60 5.90
C TYR A 81 -13.16 8.36 6.24
N GLU A 82 -11.86 8.53 6.46
CA GLU A 82 -10.99 7.44 6.89
C GLU A 82 -11.45 6.83 8.21
N MET A 83 -11.82 7.64 9.21
CA MET A 83 -12.33 7.16 10.49
C MET A 83 -13.62 6.32 10.33
N GLY A 84 -14.50 6.72 9.40
CA GLY A 84 -15.74 5.99 9.10
C GLY A 84 -15.56 4.73 8.24
N SER A 85 -14.48 4.67 7.45
CA SER A 85 -14.18 3.54 6.54
C SER A 85 -13.11 2.58 7.08
N PHE A 86 -12.42 2.94 8.16
CA PHE A 86 -11.32 2.17 8.75
C PHE A 86 -11.72 0.73 9.13
N GLY A 87 -12.97 0.49 9.52
CA GLY A 87 -13.49 -0.84 9.82
C GLY A 87 -13.51 -1.78 8.59
N VAL A 88 -13.72 -1.21 7.40
CA VAL A 88 -13.87 -1.92 6.12
C VAL A 88 -12.52 -2.19 5.45
N GLU A 89 -11.44 -1.58 5.93
CA GLU A 89 -10.09 -1.67 5.34
C GLU A 89 -9.14 -2.61 6.07
N LYS A 90 -9.61 -3.26 7.14
CA LYS A 90 -8.79 -4.19 7.90
C LYS A 90 -8.58 -5.49 7.10
N PRO A 91 -7.37 -6.08 7.11
CA PRO A 91 -7.04 -7.30 6.37
C PRO A 91 -7.57 -8.58 7.07
N GLY A 92 -8.76 -8.53 7.68
CA GLY A 92 -9.33 -9.66 8.42
C GLY A 92 -8.47 -10.07 9.63
N TYR A 93 -8.22 -11.38 9.79
CA TYR A 93 -7.51 -11.93 10.95
C TYR A 93 -6.01 -11.60 10.99
N TYR A 94 -5.46 -11.06 9.90
CA TYR A 94 -4.09 -10.54 9.85
C TYR A 94 -3.91 -9.32 10.77
N GLY A 95 -4.98 -8.58 11.06
CA GLY A 95 -4.95 -7.50 12.06
C GLY A 95 -4.03 -6.33 11.69
N VAL A 96 -3.73 -5.47 12.67
CA VAL A 96 -2.99 -4.20 12.46
C VAL A 96 -1.50 -4.42 12.19
N GLN A 97 -0.88 -5.42 12.83
CA GLN A 97 0.54 -5.70 12.64
C GLN A 97 0.84 -6.19 11.22
N GLU A 98 0.09 -7.16 10.73
CA GLU A 98 0.28 -7.67 9.36
C GLU A 98 -0.23 -6.69 8.30
N TYR A 99 -1.20 -5.82 8.62
CA TYR A 99 -1.55 -4.69 7.75
C TYR A 99 -0.32 -3.84 7.44
N GLU A 100 0.48 -3.49 8.45
CA GLU A 100 1.70 -2.70 8.24
C GLU A 100 2.69 -3.43 7.34
N VAL A 101 2.87 -4.75 7.54
CA VAL A 101 3.75 -5.58 6.69
C VAL A 101 3.26 -5.62 5.25
N ILE A 102 1.97 -5.87 5.03
CA ILE A 102 1.34 -5.90 3.71
C ILE A 102 1.52 -4.53 3.03
N TYR A 103 1.15 -3.45 3.73
CA TYR A 103 1.23 -2.09 3.22
C TYR A 103 2.66 -1.71 2.83
N LEU A 104 3.65 -1.91 3.72
CA LEU A 104 5.05 -1.61 3.43
C LEU A 104 5.58 -2.43 2.26
N THR A 105 5.21 -3.70 2.15
CA THR A 105 5.62 -4.57 1.04
C THR A 105 5.04 -4.05 -0.28
N LEU A 106 3.75 -3.69 -0.30
CA LEU A 106 3.10 -3.12 -1.47
C LEU A 106 3.71 -1.76 -1.86
N SER A 107 4.00 -0.89 -0.90
CA SER A 107 4.70 0.37 -1.15
C SER A 107 6.08 0.14 -1.77
N LEU A 108 6.85 -0.83 -1.28
CA LEU A 108 8.16 -1.16 -1.88
C LEU A 108 8.02 -1.65 -3.33
N MET A 109 6.95 -2.40 -3.65
CA MET A 109 6.73 -2.95 -4.99
C MET A 109 6.21 -1.90 -5.99
N PHE A 110 5.28 -1.04 -5.56
CA PHE A 110 4.50 -0.17 -6.45
C PHE A 110 4.82 1.32 -6.31
N MET A 111 5.42 1.76 -5.21
CA MET A 111 5.84 3.16 -4.99
C MET A 111 7.36 3.36 -5.09
N SER A 112 8.11 2.33 -5.49
CA SER A 112 9.55 2.50 -5.76
C SER A 112 9.77 3.50 -6.91
N PRO A 113 10.87 4.27 -6.90
CA PRO A 113 11.14 5.27 -7.94
C PRO A 113 11.07 4.72 -9.37
N ALA A 114 11.47 3.45 -9.56
CA ALA A 114 11.43 2.77 -10.84
C ALA A 114 9.99 2.44 -11.34
N ALA A 115 9.04 2.22 -10.42
CA ALA A 115 7.67 1.84 -10.75
C ALA A 115 6.68 3.02 -10.64
N LEU A 116 7.01 4.05 -9.86
CA LEU A 116 6.10 5.10 -9.39
C LEU A 116 5.33 5.81 -10.53
N ASN A 117 6.02 6.18 -11.61
CA ASN A 117 5.39 6.90 -12.71
C ASN A 117 4.34 6.04 -13.42
N GLU A 118 4.66 4.78 -13.68
CA GLU A 118 3.74 3.86 -14.35
C GLU A 118 2.57 3.49 -13.44
N THR A 119 2.84 3.16 -12.18
CA THR A 119 1.80 2.77 -11.22
C THR A 119 0.85 3.92 -10.92
N THR A 120 1.36 5.15 -10.81
CA THR A 120 0.53 6.35 -10.64
C THR A 120 -0.36 6.58 -11.86
N ARG A 121 0.17 6.38 -13.07
CA ARG A 121 -0.61 6.49 -14.31
C ARG A 121 -1.74 5.46 -14.37
N LEU A 122 -1.46 4.22 -14.00
CA LEU A 122 -2.43 3.13 -14.00
C LEU A 122 -3.48 3.28 -12.89
N ALA A 123 -3.09 3.80 -11.72
CA ALA A 123 -4.00 4.05 -10.59
C ALA A 123 -5.00 5.18 -10.86
N HIS A 124 -4.74 6.05 -11.86
CA HIS A 124 -5.63 7.14 -12.23
C HIS A 124 -7.07 6.64 -12.51
N PRO A 125 -8.11 7.28 -11.97
CA PRO A 125 -8.16 8.61 -11.35
C PRO A 125 -7.83 8.68 -9.85
N LEU A 126 -7.55 7.54 -9.21
CA LEU A 126 -7.25 7.48 -7.79
C LEU A 126 -5.83 7.96 -7.51
N SER A 127 -5.57 8.47 -6.30
CA SER A 127 -4.19 8.61 -5.84
C SER A 127 -3.59 7.24 -5.59
N LEU A 128 -2.30 7.06 -5.87
CA LEU A 128 -1.63 5.77 -5.72
C LEU A 128 -1.70 5.26 -4.26
N ASP A 129 -1.51 6.16 -3.30
CA ASP A 129 -1.65 5.84 -1.87
C ASP A 129 -3.06 5.33 -1.51
N TYR A 130 -4.10 6.03 -1.97
CA TYR A 130 -5.47 5.61 -1.76
C TYR A 130 -5.77 4.26 -2.41
N PHE A 131 -5.28 4.03 -3.63
CA PHE A 131 -5.42 2.75 -4.31
C PHE A 131 -4.75 1.60 -3.54
N ILE A 132 -3.53 1.80 -3.02
CA ILE A 132 -2.86 0.76 -2.22
C ILE A 132 -3.68 0.42 -0.98
N ARG A 133 -4.08 1.44 -0.20
CA ARG A 133 -4.78 1.24 1.07
C ARG A 133 -6.18 0.63 0.90
N LYS A 134 -6.97 1.15 -0.04
CA LYS A 134 -8.38 0.75 -0.21
C LYS A 134 -8.55 -0.49 -1.10
N VAL A 135 -7.59 -0.81 -1.95
CA VAL A 135 -7.70 -1.90 -2.94
C VAL A 135 -6.64 -2.95 -2.70
N LEU A 136 -5.36 -2.62 -2.91
CA LEU A 136 -4.31 -3.66 -2.94
C LEU A 136 -4.13 -4.38 -1.60
N VAL A 137 -4.27 -3.67 -0.48
CA VAL A 137 -4.20 -4.31 0.84
C VAL A 137 -5.30 -5.36 0.99
N LEU A 138 -6.53 -5.04 0.58
CA LEU A 138 -7.68 -5.95 0.71
C LEU A 138 -7.60 -7.13 -0.26
N GLU A 139 -7.15 -6.89 -1.49
CA GLU A 139 -6.90 -7.95 -2.49
C GLU A 139 -5.78 -8.89 -2.06
N THR A 140 -4.74 -8.34 -1.44
CA THR A 140 -3.66 -9.13 -0.85
C THR A 140 -4.19 -9.97 0.31
N ALA A 141 -4.97 -9.38 1.21
CA ALA A 141 -5.58 -10.11 2.32
C ALA A 141 -6.48 -11.24 1.83
N LEU A 142 -7.37 -11.01 0.84
CA LEU A 142 -8.18 -12.06 0.25
C LEU A 142 -7.33 -13.19 -0.33
N SER A 143 -6.27 -12.85 -1.07
CA SER A 143 -5.40 -13.84 -1.69
C SER A 143 -4.66 -14.68 -0.64
N LEU A 144 -4.17 -14.05 0.44
CA LEU A 144 -3.54 -14.75 1.55
C LEU A 144 -4.52 -15.66 2.31
N ILE A 145 -5.77 -15.22 2.51
CA ILE A 145 -6.81 -16.05 3.12
C ILE A 145 -7.16 -17.24 2.22
N ALA A 146 -7.26 -17.01 0.91
CA ALA A 146 -7.54 -18.08 -0.06
C ALA A 146 -6.43 -19.14 -0.05
N GLU A 147 -5.17 -18.72 0.00
CA GLU A 147 -4.02 -19.60 0.18
C GLU A 147 -4.12 -20.40 1.49
N ASP A 148 -4.45 -19.75 2.61
CA ASP A 148 -4.56 -20.40 3.91
C ASP A 148 -5.71 -21.43 3.96
N LEU A 149 -6.82 -21.14 3.28
CA LEU A 149 -7.97 -22.03 3.13
C LEU A 149 -7.78 -23.07 2.01
N ASN A 150 -6.66 -23.02 1.28
CA ASN A 150 -6.37 -23.85 0.12
C ASN A 150 -7.52 -23.85 -0.92
N THR A 151 -8.06 -22.65 -1.18
CA THR A 151 -9.14 -22.40 -2.14
C THR A 151 -8.76 -21.26 -3.11
N VAL A 152 -9.69 -20.89 -3.99
CA VAL A 152 -9.54 -19.76 -4.93
C VAL A 152 -10.03 -18.47 -4.29
N SER A 153 -9.41 -17.32 -4.63
CA SER A 153 -9.80 -16.01 -4.08
C SER A 153 -11.23 -15.57 -4.41
N THR A 154 -11.84 -16.17 -5.43
CA THR A 154 -13.23 -15.93 -5.83
C THR A 154 -14.25 -16.74 -5.03
N ASP A 155 -13.81 -17.65 -4.17
CA ASP A 155 -14.70 -18.46 -3.33
C ASP A 155 -15.41 -17.55 -2.30
N PRO A 156 -16.75 -17.57 -2.23
CA PRO A 156 -17.52 -16.80 -1.24
C PRO A 156 -17.06 -17.05 0.20
N LEU A 157 -16.49 -18.22 0.49
CA LEU A 157 -15.94 -18.54 1.81
C LEU A 157 -14.80 -17.59 2.19
N VAL A 158 -13.92 -17.22 1.25
CA VAL A 158 -12.78 -16.32 1.51
C VAL A 158 -13.28 -14.93 1.90
N TYR A 159 -14.24 -14.39 1.15
CA TYR A 159 -14.88 -13.11 1.46
C TYR A 159 -15.58 -13.15 2.82
N LYS A 160 -16.31 -14.22 3.11
CA LYS A 160 -16.96 -14.41 4.41
C LYS A 160 -15.94 -14.48 5.54
N THR A 161 -14.85 -15.23 5.37
CA THR A 161 -13.78 -15.33 6.36
C THR A 161 -13.10 -13.98 6.59
N LEU A 162 -12.87 -13.18 5.56
CA LEU A 162 -12.34 -11.82 5.71
C LEU A 162 -13.26 -10.98 6.61
N GLU A 163 -14.57 -11.00 6.33
CA GLU A 163 -15.55 -10.19 7.06
C GLU A 163 -15.78 -10.68 8.49
N ASP A 164 -15.99 -11.99 8.67
CA ASP A 164 -16.14 -12.62 9.99
C ASP A 164 -14.88 -12.36 10.86
N SER A 165 -13.70 -12.35 10.24
CA SER A 165 -12.44 -12.07 10.94
C SER A 165 -12.25 -10.61 11.31
N ARG A 166 -12.86 -9.66 10.57
CA ARG A 166 -12.89 -8.26 10.99
C ARG A 166 -13.72 -8.10 12.25
N VAL A 167 -14.90 -8.70 12.27
CA VAL A 167 -15.80 -8.70 13.44
C VAL A 167 -15.10 -9.35 14.64
N TYR A 168 -14.45 -10.50 14.41
CA TYR A 168 -13.71 -11.19 15.45
C TYR A 168 -12.49 -10.41 15.95
N GLY A 169 -11.74 -9.77 15.06
CA GLY A 169 -10.59 -8.94 15.41
C GLY A 169 -10.98 -7.76 16.32
N VAL A 170 -12.10 -7.10 16.01
CA VAL A 170 -12.69 -6.04 16.86
C VAL A 170 -13.16 -6.59 18.21
N ALA A 171 -13.72 -7.79 18.26
CA ALA A 171 -14.17 -8.42 19.50
C ALA A 171 -13.00 -8.93 20.38
N LYS A 172 -11.91 -9.39 19.78
CA LYS A 172 -10.75 -9.97 20.47
C LYS A 172 -9.74 -8.92 20.93
N PHE A 173 -9.60 -7.85 20.16
CA PHE A 173 -8.80 -6.68 20.50
C PHE A 173 -9.71 -5.45 20.44
N PRO A 174 -10.63 -5.30 21.41
CA PRO A 174 -11.40 -4.08 21.49
C PRO A 174 -10.41 -2.93 21.65
N ASP A 175 -10.56 -1.88 20.85
CA ASP A 175 -9.79 -0.65 21.01
C ASP A 175 -9.95 -0.24 22.48
N THR A 176 -8.90 -0.40 23.28
CA THR A 176 -8.85 0.13 24.65
C THR A 176 -8.69 1.64 24.57
N ALA A 177 -9.69 2.29 23.98
CA ALA A 177 -9.94 3.72 23.99
C ALA A 177 -11.23 4.01 24.79
N SER A 178 -11.57 3.14 25.76
CA SER A 178 -12.66 3.36 26.73
C SER A 178 -12.17 3.56 28.17
N LEU A 179 -10.89 3.86 28.36
CA LEU A 179 -10.31 4.47 29.55
C LEU A 179 -9.25 5.41 28.97
N ILE A 180 -9.36 6.73 28.95
CA ILE A 180 -9.76 7.72 29.97
C ILE A 180 -10.22 8.98 29.21
#